data_AF-A0A7K5ZBI6-F1
#
_entry.id   AF-A0A7K5ZBI6-F1
#
_cell.length_a   1.000
_cell.length_b   1.000
_cell.length_c   1.000
_cell.angle_alpha   90.00
_cell.angle_beta   90.00
_cell.angle_gamma   90.00
#
_symmetry.space_group_name_H-M   'P 1'
#
loop_
_entity.id
_entity.type
_entity.pdbx_description
1 polymer ?
#
loop_
_entity_poly.entity_id
_entity_poly.type
_entity_poly.pdbx_seq_one_letter_code
_entity_poly.pdbx_strand_id
1 'polypeptide(L)'
;KSWSPGRARHINASRRACLVARFGFIYAQERFDAETLLRTYIRDVEMVQRIIYTAAVESFYAAKMAYWKFKIHVKEALSLGHSGPESLEDAVLDYIVCHKDEYDVHASVKEVIRSMNINPKISFPPEIDFIVLSTLIQELCCLAFSMQTLIPPLDVAFGIDGELFNESKYYRSPDSDFTAAFVAYHVWPALVEDGVVIVKGEVVTKR
;
A
#
# COMPACT_ATOMS: atom_id res chain seq x y z
N LYS A 1 -0.13 -30.04 12.51
CA LYS A 1 1.31 -30.16 12.17
C LYS A 1 2.04 -29.08 12.96
N SER A 2 2.90 -29.41 13.92
CA SER A 2 3.62 -28.41 14.73
C SER A 2 4.69 -27.72 13.87
N TRP A 3 4.63 -26.39 13.78
CA TRP A 3 5.61 -25.61 13.02
C TRP A 3 6.82 -25.34 13.92
N SER A 4 8.00 -25.77 13.47
CA SER A 4 9.26 -25.46 14.17
C SER A 4 9.55 -23.95 14.01
N PRO A 5 9.97 -23.23 15.08
CA PRO A 5 10.18 -21.79 15.05
C PRO A 5 11.13 -21.31 13.93
N GLY A 6 12.17 -22.08 13.62
CA GLY A 6 13.10 -21.77 12.52
C GLY A 6 12.45 -21.86 11.14
N ARG A 7 11.54 -22.83 10.93
CA ARG A 7 10.82 -23.00 9.65
C ARG A 7 9.82 -21.87 9.44
N ALA A 8 9.09 -21.47 10.48
CA ALA A 8 8.17 -20.33 10.43
C ALA A 8 8.90 -19.01 10.09
N ARG A 9 10.08 -18.77 10.69
CA ARG A 9 10.91 -17.58 10.39
C ARG A 9 11.44 -17.55 8.96
N HIS A 10 11.91 -18.67 8.42
CA HIS A 10 12.39 -18.74 7.03
C HIS A 10 11.26 -18.52 6.01
N ILE A 11 10.07 -19.07 6.27
CA ILE A 11 8.88 -18.83 5.43
C ILE A 11 8.47 -17.35 5.49
N ASN A 12 8.56 -16.72 6.66
CA ASN A 12 8.26 -15.30 6.80
C ASN A 12 9.25 -14.40 6.03
N ALA A 13 10.55 -14.71 6.07
CA ALA A 13 11.58 -13.94 5.36
C ALA A 13 11.46 -14.02 3.83
N SER A 14 11.21 -15.22 3.27
CA SER A 14 11.02 -15.38 1.82
C SER A 14 9.75 -14.71 1.33
N ARG A 15 8.65 -14.82 2.10
CA ARG A 15 7.39 -14.11 1.82
C ARG A 15 7.58 -12.60 1.85
N ARG A 16 8.26 -12.07 2.87
CA ARG A 16 8.60 -10.64 2.97
C ARG A 16 9.35 -10.17 1.73
N ALA A 17 10.43 -10.86 1.34
CA ALA A 17 11.22 -10.52 0.16
C ALA A 17 10.38 -10.52 -1.13
N CYS A 18 9.50 -11.51 -1.30
CA CYS A 18 8.58 -11.59 -2.44
C CYS A 18 7.61 -10.40 -2.50
N LEU A 19 7.03 -10.01 -1.35
CA LEU A 19 6.12 -8.87 -1.28
C LEU A 19 6.84 -7.54 -1.55
N VAL A 20 8.06 -7.36 -1.04
CA VAL A 20 8.89 -6.19 -1.36
C VAL A 20 9.23 -6.14 -2.85
N ALA A 21 9.58 -7.28 -3.46
CA ALA A 21 9.83 -7.35 -4.90
C ALA A 21 8.57 -7.02 -5.72
N ARG A 22 7.39 -7.50 -5.29
CA ARG A 22 6.11 -7.17 -5.93
C ARG A 22 5.79 -5.69 -5.83
N PHE A 23 6.05 -5.04 -4.68
CA PHE A 23 5.91 -3.59 -4.55
C PHE A 23 6.78 -2.84 -5.57
N GLY A 24 8.04 -3.26 -5.72
CA GLY A 24 8.95 -2.70 -6.73
C GLY A 24 8.46 -2.94 -8.17
N PHE A 25 7.88 -4.10 -8.46
CA PHE A 25 7.30 -4.40 -9.78
C PHE A 25 6.10 -3.50 -10.10
N ILE A 26 5.18 -3.32 -9.14
CA ILE A 26 4.03 -2.43 -9.32
C ILE A 26 4.51 -1.00 -9.60
N TYR A 27 5.52 -0.52 -8.87
CA TYR A 27 6.14 0.78 -9.14
C TYR A 27 6.76 0.88 -10.55
N ALA A 28 7.44 -0.17 -11.01
CA ALA A 28 8.17 -0.15 -12.29
C ALA A 28 7.24 -0.27 -13.51
N GLN A 29 6.16 -1.05 -13.40
CA GLN A 29 5.30 -1.40 -14.54
C GLN A 29 3.85 -0.91 -14.37
N GLU A 30 3.11 -1.45 -13.41
CA GLU A 30 1.67 -1.15 -13.24
C GLU A 30 1.39 0.35 -13.04
N ARG A 31 2.26 1.03 -12.29
CA ARG A 31 2.22 2.49 -12.11
C ARG A 31 2.37 3.21 -13.45
N PHE A 32 3.33 2.80 -14.28
CA PHE A 32 3.59 3.44 -15.57
C PHE A 32 2.45 3.21 -16.56
N ASP A 33 1.87 2.01 -16.57
CA ASP A 33 0.71 1.69 -17.40
C ASP A 33 -0.50 2.55 -16.99
N ALA A 34 -0.73 2.69 -15.68
CA ALA A 34 -1.78 3.56 -15.14
C ALA A 34 -1.52 5.05 -15.46
N GLU A 35 -0.28 5.54 -15.33
CA GLU A 35 0.07 6.92 -15.75
C GLU A 35 -0.18 7.14 -17.24
N THR A 36 0.19 6.16 -18.08
CA THR A 36 -0.02 6.25 -19.53
C THR A 36 -1.51 6.32 -19.86
N LEU A 37 -2.34 5.51 -19.18
CA LEU A 37 -3.80 5.60 -19.31
C LEU A 37 -4.34 6.96 -18.87
N LEU A 38 -3.94 7.45 -17.70
CA LEU A 38 -4.39 8.76 -17.19
C LEU A 38 -3.99 9.91 -18.11
N ARG A 39 -2.80 9.86 -18.72
CA ARG A 39 -2.32 10.87 -19.68
C ARG A 39 -3.16 10.97 -20.95
N THR A 40 -4.02 9.99 -21.24
CA THR A 40 -5.00 10.10 -22.33
C THR A 40 -6.14 11.08 -22.00
N TYR A 41 -6.35 11.36 -20.71
CA TYR A 41 -7.42 12.23 -20.19
C TYR A 41 -6.88 13.52 -19.56
N ILE A 42 -5.69 13.47 -18.94
CA ILE A 42 -5.09 14.57 -18.18
C ILE A 42 -3.74 14.95 -18.79
N ARG A 43 -3.60 16.22 -19.19
CA ARG A 43 -2.34 16.75 -19.73
C ARG A 43 -1.33 17.13 -18.65
N ASP A 44 -1.83 17.49 -17.47
CA ASP A 44 -0.98 17.88 -16.34
C ASP A 44 -0.34 16.65 -15.69
N VAL A 45 0.98 16.52 -15.88
CA VAL A 45 1.77 15.40 -15.35
C VAL A 45 1.79 15.40 -13.82
N GLU A 46 1.81 16.57 -13.19
CA GLU A 46 1.77 16.67 -11.73
C GLU A 46 0.46 16.10 -11.20
N MET A 47 -0.68 16.45 -11.83
CA MET A 47 -1.98 15.92 -11.44
C MET A 47 -2.06 14.40 -11.61
N VAL A 48 -1.54 13.86 -12.72
CA VAL A 48 -1.45 12.41 -12.95
C VAL A 48 -0.66 11.72 -11.84
N GLN A 49 0.50 12.24 -11.48
CA GLN A 49 1.34 11.67 -10.42
C GLN A 49 0.68 11.75 -9.04
N ARG A 50 0.02 12.86 -8.71
CA ARG A 50 -0.77 13.02 -7.47
C ARG A 50 -1.91 12.00 -7.38
N ILE A 51 -2.61 11.73 -8.48
CA ILE A 51 -3.66 10.70 -8.55
C ILE A 51 -3.08 9.31 -8.25
N ILE A 52 -1.97 8.96 -8.90
CA ILE A 52 -1.30 7.67 -8.72
C ILE A 52 -0.82 7.48 -7.27
N TYR A 53 -0.16 8.50 -6.71
CA TYR A 53 0.26 8.48 -5.32
C TYR A 53 -0.93 8.32 -4.36
N THR A 54 -2.01 9.06 -4.59
CA THR A 54 -3.24 8.97 -3.78
C THR A 54 -3.83 7.56 -3.86
N ALA A 55 -3.94 6.98 -5.07
CA ALA A 55 -4.43 5.62 -5.25
C ALA A 55 -3.59 4.61 -4.45
N ALA A 56 -2.25 4.75 -4.46
CA ALA A 56 -1.35 3.91 -3.68
C ALA A 56 -1.59 4.01 -2.17
N VAL A 57 -1.61 5.22 -1.62
CA VAL A 57 -1.82 5.45 -0.18
C VAL A 57 -3.20 4.96 0.27
N GLU A 58 -4.25 5.31 -0.47
CA GLU A 58 -5.62 4.91 -0.14
C GLU A 58 -5.81 3.39 -0.24
N SER A 59 -5.16 2.73 -1.21
CA SER A 59 -5.20 1.26 -1.33
C SER A 59 -4.59 0.57 -0.11
N PHE A 60 -3.44 1.06 0.36
CA PHE A 60 -2.81 0.53 1.57
C PHE A 60 -3.68 0.78 2.81
N TYR A 61 -4.26 1.98 2.93
CA TYR A 61 -5.17 2.30 4.02
C TYR A 61 -6.42 1.40 4.02
N ALA A 62 -7.11 1.26 2.88
CA ALA A 62 -8.30 0.43 2.75
C ALA A 62 -8.01 -1.04 3.07
N ALA A 63 -6.93 -1.60 2.52
CA ALA A 63 -6.51 -2.98 2.79
C ALA A 63 -6.13 -3.21 4.26
N LYS A 64 -5.46 -2.23 4.89
CA LYS A 64 -5.12 -2.27 6.31
C LYS A 64 -6.37 -2.28 7.19
N MET A 65 -7.36 -1.43 6.88
CA MET A 65 -8.63 -1.42 7.59
C MET A 65 -9.42 -2.72 7.38
N ALA A 66 -9.39 -3.29 6.18
CA ALA A 66 -9.99 -4.59 5.91
C ALA A 66 -9.31 -5.72 6.70
N TYR A 67 -7.99 -5.77 6.74
CA TYR A 67 -7.23 -6.73 7.54
C TYR A 67 -7.53 -6.58 9.04
N TRP A 68 -7.61 -5.35 9.57
CA TRP A 68 -7.95 -5.13 10.98
C TRP A 68 -9.35 -5.63 11.32
N LYS A 69 -10.33 -5.33 10.47
CA LYS A 69 -11.69 -5.87 10.63
C LYS A 69 -11.67 -7.39 10.63
N PHE A 70 -11.02 -8.02 9.65
CA PHE A 70 -10.94 -9.48 9.58
C PHE A 70 -10.28 -10.07 10.83
N LYS A 71 -9.16 -9.48 11.29
CA LYS A 71 -8.45 -9.91 12.49
C LYS A 71 -9.31 -9.84 13.75
N ILE A 72 -10.11 -8.78 13.91
CA ILE A 72 -11.03 -8.65 15.06
C ILE A 72 -12.08 -9.78 15.03
N HIS A 73 -12.73 -10.00 13.87
CA HIS A 73 -13.75 -11.04 13.75
C HIS A 73 -13.18 -12.44 14.01
N VAL A 74 -11.99 -12.74 13.47
CA VAL A 74 -11.30 -14.03 13.71
C VAL A 74 -10.93 -14.18 15.19
N LYS A 75 -10.43 -13.12 15.83
CA LYS A 75 -10.09 -13.15 17.26
C LYS A 75 -11.32 -13.41 18.12
N GLU A 76 -12.45 -12.76 17.83
CA GLU A 76 -13.71 -12.99 18.54
C GLU A 76 -14.20 -14.43 18.36
N ALA A 77 -14.22 -14.93 17.12
CA ALA A 77 -14.64 -16.29 16.81
C ALA A 77 -13.78 -17.36 17.51
N LEU A 78 -12.45 -17.19 17.49
CA LEU A 78 -11.53 -18.14 18.12
C LEU A 78 -11.53 -18.04 19.65
N SER A 79 -11.76 -16.85 20.23
CA SER A 79 -11.76 -16.66 21.69
C SER A 79 -12.80 -17.51 22.43
N LEU A 80 -13.91 -17.86 21.76
CA LEU A 80 -15.00 -18.66 22.33
C LEU A 80 -14.65 -20.14 22.50
N GLY A 81 -13.62 -20.64 21.80
CA GLY A 81 -13.24 -22.06 21.77
C GLY A 81 -11.75 -22.32 21.97
N HIS A 82 -10.95 -21.28 22.21
CA HIS A 82 -9.50 -21.44 22.34
C HIS A 82 -9.13 -22.18 23.63
N SER A 83 -8.65 -23.40 23.48
CA SER A 83 -8.06 -24.21 24.56
C SER A 83 -6.69 -24.78 24.15
N GLY A 84 -6.10 -24.25 23.08
CA GLY A 84 -4.84 -24.71 22.53
C GLY A 84 -3.62 -24.26 23.34
N PRO A 85 -2.46 -24.91 23.17
CA PRO A 85 -1.22 -24.53 23.84
C PRO A 85 -0.57 -23.26 23.27
N GLU A 86 -0.95 -22.85 22.06
CA GLU A 86 -0.50 -21.61 21.42
C GLU A 86 -1.24 -20.37 21.94
N SER A 87 -0.65 -19.19 21.76
CA SER A 87 -1.35 -17.95 22.11
C SER A 87 -2.54 -17.73 21.17
N LEU A 88 -3.59 -17.07 21.65
CA LEU A 88 -4.74 -16.70 20.81
C LEU A 88 -4.29 -15.84 19.62
N GLU A 89 -3.34 -14.93 19.84
CA GLU A 89 -2.75 -14.09 18.82
C GLU A 89 -2.06 -14.90 17.71
N ASP A 90 -1.31 -15.95 18.05
CA ASP A 90 -0.67 -16.82 17.06
C ASP A 90 -1.71 -17.62 16.27
N ALA A 91 -2.73 -18.18 16.94
CA ALA A 91 -3.82 -18.89 16.29
C ALA A 91 -4.61 -18.00 15.30
N VAL A 92 -4.86 -16.75 15.68
CA VAL A 92 -5.51 -15.75 14.81
C VAL A 92 -4.67 -15.48 13.58
N LEU A 93 -3.36 -15.29 13.73
CA LEU A 93 -2.46 -15.00 12.61
C LEU A 93 -2.34 -16.18 11.65
N ASP A 94 -2.22 -17.40 12.18
CA ASP A 94 -2.19 -18.62 11.38
C ASP A 94 -3.51 -18.83 10.61
N TYR A 95 -4.66 -18.56 11.26
CA TYR A 95 -5.96 -18.60 10.59
C TYR A 95 -6.02 -17.63 9.42
N ILE A 96 -5.65 -16.37 9.63
CA ILE A 96 -5.70 -15.34 8.58
C ILE A 96 -4.75 -15.68 7.43
N VAL A 97 -3.57 -16.23 7.71
CA VAL A 97 -2.64 -16.65 6.67
C VAL A 97 -3.20 -17.79 5.82
N CYS A 98 -4.02 -18.68 6.40
CA CYS A 98 -4.66 -19.78 5.69
C CYS A 98 -5.89 -19.37 4.88
N HIS A 99 -6.59 -18.30 5.27
CA HIS A 99 -7.85 -17.85 4.66
C HIS A 99 -7.72 -16.47 4.00
N LYS A 100 -6.59 -16.23 3.34
CA LYS A 100 -6.33 -14.93 2.67
C LYS A 100 -7.24 -14.68 1.47
N ASP A 101 -7.73 -15.75 0.87
CA ASP A 101 -8.67 -15.76 -0.25
C ASP A 101 -10.06 -15.23 0.13
N GLU A 102 -10.39 -15.17 1.43
CA GLU A 102 -11.62 -14.52 1.91
C GLU A 102 -11.56 -12.98 1.88
N TYR A 103 -10.41 -12.40 1.52
CA TYR A 103 -10.27 -10.95 1.38
C TYR A 103 -11.12 -10.42 0.21
N ASP A 104 -12.20 -9.69 0.53
CA ASP A 104 -13.00 -8.95 -0.45
C ASP A 104 -12.25 -7.71 -0.95
N VAL A 105 -11.41 -7.92 -1.97
CA VAL A 105 -10.68 -6.85 -2.64
C VAL A 105 -11.62 -5.87 -3.35
N HIS A 106 -12.78 -6.31 -3.85
CA HIS A 106 -13.74 -5.44 -4.53
C HIS A 106 -14.35 -4.40 -3.59
N ALA A 107 -14.63 -4.78 -2.33
CA ALA A 107 -15.05 -3.81 -1.31
C ALA A 107 -13.96 -2.75 -1.06
N SER A 108 -12.69 -3.15 -1.03
CA SER A 108 -11.57 -2.21 -0.84
C SER A 108 -11.37 -1.29 -2.04
N VAL A 109 -11.46 -1.82 -3.27
CA VAL A 109 -11.38 -1.00 -4.50
C VAL A 109 -12.46 0.09 -4.52
N LYS A 110 -13.71 -0.27 -4.18
CA LYS A 110 -14.81 0.72 -4.09
C LYS A 110 -14.53 1.80 -3.04
N GLU A 111 -13.98 1.42 -1.90
CA GLU A 111 -13.62 2.36 -0.84
C GLU A 111 -12.51 3.31 -1.28
N VAL A 112 -11.48 2.82 -1.96
CA VAL A 112 -10.40 3.64 -2.53
C VAL A 112 -10.96 4.65 -3.53
N ILE A 113 -11.79 4.21 -4.48
CA ILE A 113 -12.42 5.11 -5.46
C ILE A 113 -13.26 6.17 -4.76
N ARG A 114 -14.02 5.79 -3.72
CA ARG A 114 -14.81 6.73 -2.91
C ARG A 114 -13.92 7.77 -2.21
N SER A 115 -12.82 7.36 -1.60
CA SER A 115 -11.85 8.27 -0.96
C SER A 115 -11.19 9.21 -1.97
N MET A 116 -10.82 8.70 -3.15
CA MET A 116 -10.21 9.51 -4.21
C MET A 116 -11.17 10.58 -4.73
N ASN A 117 -12.46 10.26 -4.91
CA ASN A 117 -13.48 11.19 -5.39
C ASN A 117 -13.73 12.39 -4.46
N ILE A 118 -13.42 12.27 -3.17
CA ILE A 118 -13.58 13.37 -2.20
C ILE A 118 -12.24 14.05 -1.82
N ASN A 119 -11.13 13.63 -2.43
CA ASN A 119 -9.81 14.14 -2.07
C ASN A 119 -9.55 15.49 -2.75
N PRO A 120 -9.38 16.60 -2.00
CA PRO A 120 -9.24 17.93 -2.57
C PRO A 120 -7.89 18.18 -3.27
N LYS A 121 -6.90 17.29 -3.10
CA LYS A 121 -5.57 17.42 -3.70
C LYS A 121 -5.48 16.88 -5.12
N ILE A 122 -6.50 16.15 -5.55
CA ILE A 122 -6.56 15.57 -6.89
C ILE A 122 -7.85 15.99 -7.58
N SER A 123 -7.77 16.15 -8.88
CA SER A 123 -8.92 16.41 -9.73
C SER A 123 -8.89 15.49 -10.93
N PHE A 124 -10.07 15.08 -11.36
CA PHE A 124 -10.26 14.22 -12.51
C PHE A 124 -11.32 14.84 -13.40
N PRO A 125 -11.19 14.74 -14.74
CA PRO A 125 -12.22 15.25 -15.64
C PRO A 125 -13.58 14.66 -15.26
N PRO A 126 -14.65 15.47 -15.16
CA PRO A 126 -15.95 15.02 -14.67
C PRO A 126 -16.59 13.93 -15.54
N GLU A 127 -16.11 13.74 -16.77
CA GLU A 127 -16.58 12.74 -17.71
C GLU A 127 -15.98 11.34 -17.48
N ILE A 128 -14.93 11.23 -16.66
CA ILE A 128 -14.20 9.97 -16.42
C ILE A 128 -14.24 9.65 -14.92
N ASP A 129 -14.34 8.37 -14.57
CA ASP A 129 -14.33 7.88 -13.18
C ASP A 129 -12.96 7.24 -12.87
N PHE A 130 -12.46 7.42 -11.64
CA PHE A 130 -11.27 6.73 -11.13
C PHE A 130 -11.37 5.20 -11.19
N ILE A 131 -12.54 4.62 -11.48
CA ILE A 131 -12.69 3.20 -11.83
C ILE A 131 -11.73 2.73 -12.95
N VAL A 132 -11.25 3.63 -13.82
CA VAL A 132 -10.22 3.30 -14.82
C VAL A 132 -8.90 2.81 -14.19
N LEU A 133 -8.66 3.12 -12.91
CA LEU A 133 -7.51 2.66 -12.13
C LEU A 133 -7.75 1.37 -11.36
N SER A 134 -8.90 0.70 -11.54
CA SER A 134 -9.28 -0.49 -10.76
C SER A 134 -8.22 -1.58 -10.77
N THR A 135 -7.54 -1.80 -11.90
CA THR A 135 -6.46 -2.80 -12.01
C THR A 135 -5.30 -2.47 -11.06
N LEU A 136 -4.80 -1.24 -11.08
CA LEU A 136 -3.72 -0.79 -10.20
C LEU A 136 -4.16 -0.83 -8.72
N ILE A 137 -5.35 -0.33 -8.42
CA ILE A 137 -5.92 -0.30 -7.07
C ILE A 137 -6.08 -1.72 -6.51
N GLN A 138 -6.58 -2.66 -7.33
CA GLN A 138 -6.75 -4.06 -6.94
C GLN A 138 -5.40 -4.71 -6.60
N GLU A 139 -4.38 -4.52 -7.45
CA GLU A 139 -3.03 -5.05 -7.21
C GLU A 139 -2.43 -4.50 -5.91
N LEU A 140 -2.57 -3.20 -5.68
CA LEU A 140 -2.12 -2.55 -4.45
C LEU A 140 -2.88 -3.04 -3.21
N CYS A 141 -4.19 -3.18 -3.28
CA CYS A 141 -5.02 -3.70 -2.19
C CYS A 141 -4.61 -5.13 -1.81
N CYS A 142 -4.46 -6.02 -2.81
CA CYS A 142 -4.01 -7.41 -2.61
C CYS A 142 -2.61 -7.48 -1.97
N LEU A 143 -1.69 -6.65 -2.47
CA LEU A 143 -0.33 -6.55 -1.94
C LEU A 143 -0.34 -6.05 -0.49
N ALA A 144 -1.03 -4.94 -0.22
CA ALA A 144 -1.09 -4.31 1.09
C ALA A 144 -1.74 -5.23 2.12
N PHE A 145 -2.84 -5.91 1.78
CA PHE A 145 -3.46 -6.90 2.67
C PHE A 145 -2.48 -8.02 3.02
N SER A 146 -1.75 -8.53 2.02
CA SER A 146 -0.74 -9.56 2.23
C SER A 146 0.42 -9.07 3.12
N MET A 147 0.84 -7.82 2.97
CA MET A 147 1.87 -7.18 3.78
C MET A 147 1.46 -7.02 5.25
N GLN A 148 0.17 -6.83 5.55
CA GLN A 148 -0.33 -6.79 6.93
C GLN A 148 -0.27 -8.15 7.64
N THR A 149 -0.14 -9.25 6.89
CA THR A 149 0.02 -10.60 7.47
C THR A 149 1.47 -10.93 7.85
N LEU A 150 2.41 -10.02 7.64
CA LEU A 150 3.81 -10.17 8.05
C LEU A 150 3.99 -9.76 9.52
N ILE A 151 5.06 -10.27 10.13
CA ILE A 151 5.50 -9.87 11.47
C ILE A 151 6.98 -9.49 11.37
N PRO A 152 7.34 -8.20 11.52
CA PRO A 152 6.44 -7.03 11.56
C PRO A 152 5.70 -6.79 10.23
N PRO A 153 4.56 -6.05 10.24
CA PRO A 153 3.83 -5.72 9.03
C PRO A 153 4.57 -4.66 8.20
N LEU A 154 4.38 -4.72 6.88
CA LEU A 154 4.83 -3.67 5.96
C LEU A 154 3.69 -2.72 5.63
N ASP A 155 4.00 -1.44 5.55
CA ASP A 155 3.04 -0.38 5.20
C ASP A 155 3.71 0.72 4.38
N VAL A 156 2.95 1.69 3.91
CA VAL A 156 3.46 2.86 3.20
C VAL A 156 3.55 4.08 4.10
N ALA A 157 4.57 4.90 3.88
CA ALA A 157 4.69 6.18 4.54
C ALA A 157 3.76 7.21 3.90
N PHE A 158 2.91 7.82 4.72
CA PHE A 158 2.19 9.02 4.33
C PHE A 158 3.15 10.21 4.19
N GLY A 159 3.03 10.91 3.08
CA GLY A 159 3.74 12.12 2.72
C GLY A 159 2.82 13.34 2.73
N ILE A 160 3.40 14.49 3.08
CA ILE A 160 2.70 15.77 3.14
C ILE A 160 3.39 16.74 2.18
N ASP A 161 2.64 17.33 1.27
CA ASP A 161 3.12 18.41 0.40
C ASP A 161 3.74 19.53 1.24
N GLY A 162 4.92 20.00 0.85
CA GLY A 162 5.70 20.98 1.60
C GLY A 162 6.54 20.40 2.73
N GLU A 163 6.59 19.08 2.92
CA GLU A 163 7.54 18.48 3.87
C GLU A 163 9.00 18.70 3.41
N LEU A 164 9.93 18.77 4.36
CA LEU A 164 11.35 18.82 4.05
C LEU A 164 11.77 17.54 3.33
N PHE A 165 12.51 17.70 2.23
CA PHE A 165 13.05 16.56 1.51
C PHE A 165 13.96 15.74 2.43
N ASN A 166 13.69 14.44 2.51
CA ASN A 166 14.48 13.47 3.26
C ASN A 166 15.05 12.42 2.32
N GLU A 167 16.37 12.46 2.12
CA GLU A 167 17.08 11.54 1.23
C GLU A 167 17.02 10.07 1.68
N SER A 168 16.85 9.80 2.98
CA SER A 168 16.69 8.41 3.45
C SER A 168 15.31 7.84 3.13
N LYS A 169 14.31 8.71 2.90
CA LYS A 169 12.91 8.34 2.63
C LYS A 169 12.57 8.36 1.15
N TYR A 170 13.17 9.25 0.37
CA TYR A 170 12.75 9.53 -1.00
C TYR A 170 13.90 9.68 -1.99
N TYR A 171 13.68 9.22 -3.22
CA TYR A 171 14.39 9.69 -4.40
C TYR A 171 13.72 10.95 -4.96
N ARG A 172 14.51 11.83 -5.57
CA ARG A 172 13.98 12.94 -6.38
C ARG A 172 13.73 12.47 -7.79
N SER A 173 12.54 12.75 -8.32
CA SER A 173 12.23 12.54 -9.73
C SER A 173 13.13 13.40 -10.63
N PRO A 174 13.42 12.98 -11.87
CA PRO A 174 14.33 13.70 -12.78
C PRO A 174 13.93 15.16 -13.08
N ASP A 175 12.65 15.50 -12.97
CA ASP A 175 12.07 16.83 -13.19
C ASP A 175 12.11 17.74 -11.95
N SER A 176 12.70 17.27 -10.85
CA SER A 176 12.88 18.03 -9.62
C SER A 176 13.91 19.16 -9.73
N ASP A 177 13.67 20.26 -9.04
CA ASP A 177 14.73 21.20 -8.66
C ASP A 177 15.52 20.62 -7.48
N PHE A 178 16.72 20.09 -7.75
CA PHE A 178 17.60 19.50 -6.74
C PHE A 178 18.12 20.49 -5.69
N THR A 179 17.98 21.79 -5.93
CA THR A 179 18.32 22.84 -4.95
C THR A 179 17.16 23.18 -4.01
N ALA A 180 15.94 22.76 -4.33
CA ALA A 180 14.77 23.02 -3.50
C ALA A 180 14.79 22.14 -2.24
N ALA A 181 14.46 22.73 -1.08
CA ALA A 181 14.43 22.02 0.20
C ALA A 181 13.12 21.26 0.45
N PHE A 182 12.03 21.66 -0.22
CA PHE A 182 10.69 21.17 0.05
C PHE A 182 10.17 20.25 -1.06
N VAL A 183 9.40 19.25 -0.64
CA VAL A 183 8.63 18.39 -1.53
C VAL A 183 7.44 19.16 -2.07
N ALA A 184 7.32 19.28 -3.39
CA ALA A 184 6.15 19.86 -4.03
C ALA A 184 4.97 18.87 -4.00
N TYR A 185 5.25 17.61 -4.35
CA TYR A 185 4.30 16.50 -4.30
C TYR A 185 5.01 15.14 -4.35
N HIS A 186 4.27 14.10 -4.01
CA HIS A 186 4.75 12.72 -4.00
C HIS A 186 4.30 12.00 -5.27
N VAL A 187 5.19 11.17 -5.82
CA VAL A 187 4.92 10.33 -7.00
C VAL A 187 4.66 8.89 -6.56
N TRP A 188 5.43 8.40 -5.59
CA TRP A 188 5.29 7.05 -5.06
C TRP A 188 5.61 7.01 -3.56
N PRO A 189 4.82 6.31 -2.73
CA PRO A 189 5.10 6.25 -1.30
C PRO A 189 6.32 5.38 -0.98
N ALA A 190 7.00 5.70 0.12
CA ALA A 190 8.06 4.86 0.66
C ALA A 190 7.46 3.65 1.39
N LEU A 191 8.08 2.48 1.25
CA LEU A 191 7.70 1.29 2.01
C LEU A 191 8.42 1.28 3.35
N VAL A 192 7.67 1.07 4.43
CA VAL A 192 8.14 1.11 5.81
C VAL A 192 7.86 -0.18 6.55
N GLU A 193 8.75 -0.50 7.48
CA GLU A 193 8.65 -1.61 8.45
C GLU A 193 9.00 -1.04 9.82
N ASP A 194 8.07 -1.08 10.79
CA ASP A 194 8.26 -0.52 12.14
C ASP A 194 8.82 0.92 12.16
N GLY A 195 8.37 1.75 11.21
CA GLY A 195 8.81 3.14 11.07
C GLY A 195 10.15 3.34 10.35
N VAL A 196 10.82 2.25 9.96
CA VAL A 196 12.07 2.29 9.17
C VAL A 196 11.74 2.17 7.69
N VAL A 197 12.31 3.06 6.87
CA VAL A 197 12.18 2.98 5.41
C VAL A 197 13.02 1.82 4.88
N ILE A 198 12.38 0.90 4.18
CA ILE A 198 13.03 -0.27 3.55
C ILE A 198 13.08 -0.15 2.03
N VAL A 199 12.16 0.61 1.43
CA VAL A 199 12.20 1.01 0.02
C VAL A 199 11.86 2.49 -0.04
N LYS A 200 12.75 3.28 -0.63
CA LYS A 200 12.50 4.73 -0.79
C LYS A 200 11.31 4.97 -1.72
N GLY A 201 10.53 6.00 -1.40
CA GLY A 201 9.51 6.52 -2.31
C GLY A 201 10.13 7.45 -3.34
N GLU A 202 9.26 8.15 -4.07
CA GLU A 202 9.65 9.11 -5.09
C GLU A 202 8.86 10.41 -4.90
N VAL A 203 9.57 11.54 -5.00
CA VAL A 203 9.00 12.89 -4.84
C VAL A 203 9.53 13.85 -5.88
N VAL A 204 8.73 14.89 -6.15
CA VAL A 204 9.15 16.06 -6.93
C VAL A 204 9.37 17.22 -5.98
N THR A 205 10.48 17.95 -6.16
CA THR A 205 10.79 19.16 -5.39
C THR A 205 10.81 20.38 -6.30
N LYS A 206 10.20 21.49 -5.89
CA LYS A 206 10.15 22.76 -6.64
C LYS A 206 10.39 23.94 -5.69
N ARG A 207 10.87 25.07 -6.23
CA ARG A 207 11.02 26.34 -5.50
C ARG A 207 9.70 27.06 -5.34
#